data_AF-A0A962M6W2-F1
#
_entry.id   AF-A0A962M6W2-F1
#
_cell.length_a   1.000
_cell.length_b   1.000
_cell.length_c   1.000
_cell.angle_alpha   90.00
_cell.angle_beta   90.00
_cell.angle_gamma   90.00
#
_symmetry.space_group_name_H-M   'P 1'
#
loop_
_entity.id
_entity.type
_entity.pdbx_description
1 polymer ?
#
loop_
_entity_poly.entity_id
_entity_poly.type
_entity_poly.pdbx_seq_one_letter_code
_entity_poly.pdbx_strand_id
1 'polypeptide(L)'
;MSKKKLATLISKNTLTQCENWLKKFPDDQKRSAVIEILKLVQRDHNGYLNEALINAVSDYLDIPSIYAYEVATFYSMFDMQ
;
A
#
# COMPACT_ATOMS: atom_id res chain seq x y z
N MET A 1 1.52 0.47 16.17
CA MET A 1 2.80 -0.11 15.72
C MET A 1 2.88 -0.32 14.20
N SER A 2 1.79 -0.17 13.43
CA SER A 2 1.72 -0.54 12.00
C SER A 2 2.59 0.23 11.01
N LYS A 3 2.74 1.56 11.15
CA LYS A 3 3.46 2.38 10.14
C LYS A 3 4.93 1.99 9.94
N LYS A 4 5.55 1.33 10.93
CA LYS A 4 6.97 0.95 10.88
C LYS A 4 7.25 -0.19 9.90
N LYS A 5 6.30 -1.12 9.70
CA LYS A 5 6.53 -2.31 8.85
C LYS A 5 6.65 -1.96 7.39
N LEU A 6 5.76 -1.10 6.87
CA LEU A 6 5.86 -0.62 5.50
C LEU A 6 7.17 0.17 5.28
N ALA A 7 7.51 1.06 6.21
CA ALA A 7 8.73 1.88 6.13
C ALA A 7 10.04 1.07 6.10
N THR A 8 10.06 -0.17 6.60
CA THR A 8 11.22 -1.07 6.49
C THR A 8 11.26 -1.87 5.19
N LEU A 9 10.14 -1.97 4.48
CA LEU A 9 10.00 -2.79 3.27
C LEU A 9 10.17 -1.96 1.98
N ILE A 10 9.99 -0.65 2.01
CA ILE A 10 10.09 0.22 0.83
C ILE A 10 11.19 1.27 0.97
N SER A 11 11.62 1.84 -0.16
CA SER A 11 12.56 2.95 -0.18
C SER A 11 12.00 4.21 0.48
N LYS A 12 12.90 5.08 0.99
CA LYS A 12 12.52 6.36 1.62
C LYS A 12 11.77 7.28 0.66
N ASN A 13 12.10 7.24 -0.62
CA ASN A 13 11.42 8.02 -1.65
C ASN A 13 9.96 7.57 -1.81
N THR A 14 9.73 6.27 -1.91
CA THR A 14 8.39 5.68 -2.02
C THR A 14 7.56 5.95 -0.77
N LEU A 15 8.15 5.84 0.42
CA LEU A 15 7.49 6.21 1.68
C LEU A 15 7.01 7.66 1.68
N THR A 16 7.84 8.59 1.21
CA THR A 16 7.49 10.01 1.10
C THR A 16 6.33 10.25 0.12
N GLN A 17 6.31 9.52 -1.00
CA GLN A 17 5.20 9.56 -1.96
C GLN A 17 3.90 9.03 -1.35
N CYS A 18 3.96 7.93 -0.60
CA CYS A 18 2.81 7.38 0.12
C CYS A 18 2.24 8.37 1.14
N GLU A 19 3.09 9.01 1.95
CA GLU A 19 2.67 10.01 2.93
C GLU A 19 2.04 11.23 2.28
N ASN A 20 2.62 11.72 1.18
CA ASN A 20 2.07 12.84 0.44
C ASN A 20 0.73 12.50 -0.22
N TRP A 21 0.57 11.27 -0.71
CA TRP A 21 -0.70 10.81 -1.25
C TRP A 21 -1.77 10.67 -0.17
N LEU A 22 -1.42 10.10 0.98
CA LEU A 22 -2.34 9.89 2.10
C LEU A 22 -2.93 11.20 2.62
N LYS A 23 -2.16 12.29 2.63
CA LYS A 23 -2.61 13.64 3.04
C LYS A 23 -3.76 14.20 2.19
N LYS A 24 -4.05 13.62 1.02
CA LYS A 24 -5.17 14.04 0.17
C LYS A 24 -6.52 13.56 0.69
N PHE A 25 -6.54 12.62 1.63
CA PHE A 25 -7.75 12.02 2.16
C PHE A 25 -7.94 12.37 3.64
N PRO A 26 -9.20 12.55 4.08
CA PRO A 26 -9.54 12.59 5.49
C PRO A 26 -9.05 11.34 6.25
N ASP A 27 -8.80 11.51 7.55
CA ASP A 27 -8.24 10.44 8.41
C ASP A 27 -9.15 9.20 8.53
N ASP A 28 -10.45 9.36 8.33
CA ASP A 28 -11.49 8.33 8.32
C ASP A 28 -11.71 7.70 6.94
N GLN A 29 -11.08 8.23 5.88
CA GLN A 29 -11.24 7.80 4.49
C GLN A 29 -9.94 7.29 3.86
N LYS A 30 -9.03 6.77 4.69
CA LYS A 30 -7.72 6.23 4.27
C LYS A 30 -7.82 5.07 3.27
N ARG A 31 -8.94 4.34 3.22
CA ARG A 31 -9.20 3.26 2.24
C ARG A 31 -9.08 3.76 0.80
N SER A 32 -9.42 5.01 0.52
CA SER A 32 -9.33 5.59 -0.82
C SER A 32 -7.90 5.67 -1.36
N ALA A 33 -6.89 5.60 -0.48
CA ALA A 33 -5.49 5.62 -0.85
C ALA A 33 -4.92 4.24 -1.26
N VAL A 34 -5.65 3.13 -1.04
CA VAL A 34 -5.14 1.75 -1.24
C VAL A 34 -4.55 1.55 -2.64
N ILE A 35 -5.28 1.93 -3.68
CA ILE A 35 -4.86 1.71 -5.08
C ILE A 35 -3.52 2.39 -5.35
N GLU A 36 -3.37 3.66 -5.00
CA GLU A 36 -2.15 4.39 -5.32
C GLU A 36 -0.97 3.93 -4.45
N ILE A 37 -1.21 3.60 -3.18
CA ILE A 37 -0.14 3.08 -2.32
C ILE A 37 0.33 1.71 -2.83
N LEU A 38 -0.57 0.80 -3.20
CA LEU A 38 -0.17 -0.49 -3.79
C LEU A 38 0.65 -0.29 -5.08
N LYS A 39 0.27 0.67 -5.94
CA LYS A 39 1.03 0.99 -7.17
C LYS A 39 2.44 1.49 -6.85
N LEU A 40 2.58 2.35 -5.85
CA LEU A 40 3.87 2.87 -5.40
C LEU A 40 4.76 1.74 -4.85
N VAL A 41 4.19 0.85 -4.03
CA VAL A 41 4.90 -0.30 -3.46
C VAL A 41 5.32 -1.30 -4.54
N GLN A 42 4.43 -1.63 -5.48
CA GLN A 42 4.74 -2.51 -6.60
C GLN A 42 5.90 -1.96 -7.44
N ARG A 43 5.90 -0.66 -7.73
CA ARG A 43 6.99 -0.01 -8.49
C ARG A 43 8.33 -0.08 -7.75
N ASP A 44 8.30 0.04 -6.43
CA ASP A 44 9.50 -0.09 -5.57
C ASP A 44 10.02 -1.53 -5.52
N HIS A 45 9.13 -2.52 -5.65
CA HIS A 45 9.41 -3.96 -5.64
C HIS A 45 9.46 -4.59 -7.04
N ASN A 46 10.14 -3.91 -7.97
CA ASN A 46 10.41 -4.44 -9.32
C ASN A 46 9.16 -4.86 -10.12
N GLY A 47 7.99 -4.30 -9.82
CA GLY A 47 6.76 -4.59 -10.52
C GLY A 47 5.88 -5.66 -9.87
N TYR A 48 6.24 -6.20 -8.71
CA TYR A 48 5.48 -7.28 -8.06
C TYR A 48 5.01 -6.94 -6.64
N LEU A 49 3.92 -7.58 -6.23
CA LEU A 49 3.38 -7.55 -4.88
C LEU A 49 3.32 -8.97 -4.32
N ASN A 50 3.90 -9.18 -3.15
CA ASN A 50 3.71 -10.40 -2.37
C ASN A 50 2.77 -10.13 -1.19
N GLU A 51 2.33 -11.19 -0.51
CA GLU A 51 1.44 -11.11 0.65
C GLU A 51 1.98 -10.19 1.76
N ALA A 52 3.29 -10.20 2.00
CA ALA A 52 3.91 -9.37 3.03
C ALA A 52 3.77 -7.87 2.72
N LEU A 53 3.87 -7.49 1.44
CA LEU A 53 3.69 -6.12 0.98
C LEU A 53 2.23 -5.68 1.07
N ILE A 54 1.29 -6.52 0.63
CA ILE A 54 -0.15 -6.22 0.69
C ILE A 54 -0.59 -6.04 2.15
N ASN A 55 -0.15 -6.94 3.04
CA ASN A 55 -0.41 -6.84 4.48
C ASN A 55 0.23 -5.58 5.08
N ALA A 56 1.46 -5.23 4.69
CA ALA A 56 2.11 -4.02 5.18
C ALA A 56 1.37 -2.74 4.74
N VAL A 57 0.76 -2.74 3.55
CA VAL A 57 -0.08 -1.64 3.07
C VAL A 57 -1.40 -1.54 3.85
N SER A 58 -2.08 -2.67 4.11
CA SER A 58 -3.30 -2.64 4.93
C SER A 58 -3.02 -2.16 6.35
N ASP A 59 -1.91 -2.63 6.94
CA ASP A 59 -1.45 -2.20 8.27
C ASP A 59 -1.14 -0.70 8.26
N TYR A 60 -0.46 -0.20 7.23
CA TYR A 60 -0.10 1.22 7.10
C TYR A 60 -1.33 2.14 7.00
N LEU A 61 -2.36 1.70 6.28
CA LEU A 61 -3.61 2.42 6.08
C LEU A 61 -4.60 2.25 7.23
N ASP A 62 -4.31 1.37 8.19
CA ASP A 62 -5.19 1.01 9.30
C ASP A 62 -6.55 0.48 8.81
N ILE A 63 -6.51 -0.41 7.81
CA ILE A 63 -7.68 -1.05 7.22
C ILE A 63 -7.59 -2.58 7.32
N PRO A 64 -8.73 -3.30 7.27
CA PRO A 64 -8.72 -4.75 7.13
C PRO A 64 -7.92 -5.22 5.92
N SER A 65 -7.07 -6.24 6.08
CA SER A 65 -6.24 -6.78 4.99
C SER A 65 -7.06 -7.21 3.78
N ILE A 66 -8.28 -7.73 4.00
CA ILE A 66 -9.19 -8.11 2.92
C ILE A 66 -9.43 -6.98 1.91
N TYR A 67 -9.49 -5.71 2.35
CA TYR A 67 -9.67 -4.59 1.42
C TYR A 67 -8.46 -4.34 0.52
N ALA A 68 -7.24 -4.60 1.01
CA ALA A 68 -6.04 -4.50 0.19
C ALA A 68 -5.96 -5.67 -0.80
N TYR A 69 -6.31 -6.89 -0.36
CA TYR A 69 -6.38 -8.06 -1.25
C TYR A 69 -7.47 -7.95 -2.31
N GLU A 70 -8.66 -7.45 -1.97
CA GLU A 70 -9.71 -7.18 -2.95
C GLU A 70 -9.20 -6.26 -4.06
N VAL A 71 -8.51 -5.17 -3.70
CA VAL A 71 -7.94 -4.25 -4.69
C VAL A 71 -6.83 -4.94 -5.52
N ALA A 72 -5.90 -5.64 -4.86
CA ALA A 72 -4.78 -6.31 -5.52
C ALA A 72 -5.22 -7.43 -6.47
N THR A 73 -6.32 -8.13 -6.15
CA THR A 73 -6.87 -9.23 -6.97
C THR A 73 -7.85 -8.75 -8.04
N PHE A 74 -8.58 -7.65 -7.79
CA PHE A 74 -9.60 -7.14 -8.70
C PHE A 74 -9.03 -6.37 -9.88
N TYR A 75 -8.00 -5.54 -9.66
CA TYR A 75 -7.41 -4.73 -10.74
C TYR A 75 -6.25 -5.47 -11.40
N SER A 76 -6.36 -5.70 -12.71
CA SER A 76 -5.34 -6.39 -13.52
C SER A 76 -3.98 -5.68 -13.63
N MET A 77 -3.83 -4.49 -13.05
CA MET A 77 -2.55 -3.76 -13.05
C MET A 77 -1.59 -4.26 -11.96
N PHE A 78 -2.09 -5.02 -10.99
CA PHE A 78 -1.31 -5.54 -9.87
C PHE A 78 -0.84 -6.96 -10.19
N ASP A 79 0.46 -7.14 -10.30
CA ASP A 79 1.08 -8.45 -10.48
C ASP A 79 1.41 -9.04 -9.10
N MET A 80 0.68 -10.07 -8.72
CA MET A 80 0.90 -10.81 -7.47
C MET A 80 1.83 -12.00 -7.71
N GLN A 81 2.81 -12.19 -6.83
CA GLN A 81 3.74 -13.32 -6.85
C GLN A 81 3.78 -14.06 -5.52
#